data_AF-A0A355TZ10-F1
#
_entry.id   AF-A0A355TZ10-F1
#
_cell.length_a   1.000
_cell.length_b   1.000
_cell.length_c   1.000
_cell.angle_alpha   90.00
_cell.angle_beta   90.00
_cell.angle_gamma   90.00
#
_symmetry.space_group_name_H-M   'P 1'
#
loop_
_entity.id
_entity.type
_entity.pdbx_description
1 polymer ?
#
loop_
_entity_poly.entity_id
_entity_poly.type
_entity_poly.pdbx_seq_one_letter_code
_entity_poly.pdbx_strand_id
1 'polypeptide(L)' 'MGMPEAIKEVFPEAKRQRCLVHIQRNISQNVRVKDRAEICNDFKEVYSKETKEETFQEFDNFIKKWQITYPHLIKK' A
#
# COMPACT_ATOMS: atom_id res chain seq x y z
N MET A 1 -2.32 1.37 24.60
CA MET A 1 -2.23 2.44 23.57
C MET A 1 -1.27 1.98 22.50
N GLY A 2 -1.66 2.10 21.23
CA GLY A 2 -0.72 1.97 20.12
C GLY A 2 -0.10 3.33 19.78
N MET A 3 0.91 3.27 18.92
CA MET A 3 1.52 4.47 18.34
C MET A 3 0.51 5.43 17.65
N PRO A 4 -0.50 4.98 16.87
CA PRO A 4 -1.50 5.89 16.28
C PRO A 4 -2.21 6.76 17.31
N GLU A 5 -2.64 6.15 18.40
CA GLU A 5 -3.49 6.76 19.42
C GLU A 5 -2.70 7.78 20.23
N ALA A 6 -1.45 7.45 20.58
CA ALA A 6 -0.55 8.35 21.28
C ALA A 6 -0.18 9.59 20.43
N ILE A 7 0.05 9.42 19.12
CA ILE A 7 0.35 10.56 18.22
C ILE A 7 -0.86 11.49 18.13
N LYS A 8 -2.09 10.95 18.05
CA LYS A 8 -3.30 11.77 17.95
C LYS A 8 -3.58 12.57 19.23
N GLU A 9 -3.23 12.02 20.39
CA GLU A 9 -3.38 12.70 21.67
C GLU A 9 -2.42 13.91 21.80
N VAL A 10 -1.15 13.72 21.42
CA VAL A 10 -0.12 14.77 21.57
C VAL A 10 -0.11 15.75 20.38
N PHE A 11 -0.43 15.28 19.18
CA PHE A 11 -0.39 16.05 17.93
C PHE A 11 -1.70 15.87 17.12
N PRO A 12 -2.82 16.44 17.58
CA PRO A 12 -4.13 16.20 16.99
C PRO A 12 -4.27 16.69 15.54
N GLU A 13 -3.49 17.70 15.14
CA GLU A 13 -3.51 18.25 13.78
C GLU A 13 -2.56 17.50 12.81
N ALA A 14 -1.70 16.61 13.32
CA ALA A 14 -0.74 15.90 12.49
C ALA A 14 -1.44 14.86 11.59
N LYS A 15 -1.28 15.01 10.28
CA LYS A 15 -1.74 14.01 9.31
C LYS A 15 -0.86 12.78 9.38
N ARG A 16 -1.45 11.63 9.71
CA ARG A 16 -0.73 10.36 9.80
C ARG A 16 -0.85 9.56 8.50
N GLN A 17 0.28 9.18 7.93
CA GLN A 17 0.36 8.26 6.80
C GLN A 17 1.34 7.12 7.12
N ARG A 18 1.02 5.91 6.64
CA ARG A 18 1.98 4.80 6.67
C ARG A 18 3.00 5.01 5.56
N CYS A 19 4.29 4.94 5.89
CA CYS A 19 5.34 5.12 4.90
C CYS A 19 5.27 4.04 3.80
N LEU A 20 5.38 4.46 2.54
CA LEU A 20 5.27 3.61 1.35
C LEU A 20 6.27 2.45 1.37
N VAL A 21 7.49 2.67 1.86
CA VAL A 21 8.51 1.61 1.99
C VAL A 21 8.07 0.49 2.95
N HIS A 22 7.32 0.83 4.00
CA HIS A 22 6.77 -0.17 4.92
C HIS A 22 5.60 -0.93 4.28
N ILE A 23 4.82 -0.29 3.41
CA ILE A 23 3.77 -0.96 2.63
C ILE A 23 4.41 -1.93 1.64
N GLN A 24 5.37 -1.47 0.83
CA GLN A 24 6.07 -2.30 -0.15
C GLN A 24 6.79 -3.49 0.49
N ARG A 25 7.45 -3.29 1.64
CA ARG A 25 8.06 -4.39 2.41
C ARG A 25 7.02 -5.41 2.86
N ASN A 26 5.87 -4.94 3.35
CA ASN A 26 4.79 -5.85 3.77
C ASN A 26 4.23 -6.66 2.60
N ILE A 27 4.03 -6.04 1.43
CA ILE A 27 3.63 -6.74 0.20
C ILE A 27 4.66 -7.82 -0.14
N SER A 28 5.94 -7.46 -0.24
CA SER A 28 7.03 -8.37 -0.63
C SER A 28 7.17 -9.57 0.30
N GLN A 29 6.93 -9.39 1.60
CA GLN A 29 6.99 -10.47 2.60
C GLN A 29 5.83 -11.47 2.48
N ASN A 30 4.70 -11.07 1.90
CA ASN A 30 3.46 -11.87 1.86
C ASN A 30 3.15 -12.46 0.47
N VAL A 31 4.10 -12.37 -0.47
CA VAL A 31 4.02 -12.96 -1.82
C VAL A 31 5.15 -13.95 -2.07
N ARG A 32 4.97 -14.78 -3.11
CA ARG A 32 6.00 -15.69 -3.62
C ARG A 32 7.20 -14.91 -4.15
N VAL A 33 8.41 -15.44 -3.98
CA VAL A 33 9.66 -14.80 -4.41
C VAL A 33 9.63 -14.38 -5.88
N LYS A 34 9.11 -15.27 -6.75
CA LYS A 34 8.99 -15.01 -8.19
C LYS A 34 8.10 -13.83 -8.57
N ASP A 35 7.10 -13.51 -7.73
CA ASP A 35 6.13 -12.45 -8.03
C ASP A 35 6.51 -11.13 -7.34
N ARG A 36 7.52 -11.13 -6.45
CA ARG A 36 7.94 -9.95 -5.65
C ARG A 36 8.29 -8.75 -6.52
N ALA A 37 9.10 -8.96 -7.55
CA ALA A 37 9.56 -7.89 -8.42
C ALA A 37 8.38 -7.22 -9.13
N GLU A 38 7.49 -8.03 -9.70
CA GLU A 38 6.32 -7.56 -10.44
C GLU A 38 5.35 -6.79 -9.55
N ILE A 39 4.89 -7.38 -8.44
CA ILE A 39 3.91 -6.72 -7.56
C ILE A 39 4.49 -5.45 -6.91
N CYS A 40 5.78 -5.40 -6.62
CA CYS A 40 6.42 -4.19 -6.07
C CYS A 40 6.54 -3.08 -7.12
N ASN A 41 6.79 -3.43 -8.38
CA ASN A 41 6.79 -2.46 -9.48
C ASN A 41 5.38 -1.95 -9.76
N ASP A 42 4.37 -2.83 -9.79
CA ASP A 42 2.97 -2.40 -9.94
C ASP A 42 2.54 -1.49 -8.79
N PHE A 43 2.92 -1.80 -7.55
CA PHE A 43 2.66 -0.92 -6.41
C PHE A 43 3.38 0.44 -6.53
N LYS A 44 4.58 0.45 -7.13
CA LYS A 44 5.30 1.70 -7.43
C LYS A 44 4.57 2.57 -8.43
N GLU A 45 4.00 1.98 -9.48
CA GLU A 45 3.20 2.70 -10.47
C GLU A 45 2.00 3.41 -9.82
N VAL A 46 1.37 2.78 -8.81
CA VAL A 46 0.27 3.41 -8.07
C VAL A 46 0.68 4.74 -7.46
N TYR A 47 1.78 4.79 -6.70
CA TYR A 47 2.17 6.01 -6.00
C TYR A 47 3.01 6.98 -6.86
N SER A 48 3.30 6.63 -8.11
CA SER A 48 4.09 7.47 -9.03
C SER A 48 3.21 8.38 -9.92
N LYS A 49 1.88 8.26 -9.85
CA LYS A 49 0.96 9.11 -10.63
C LYS A 49 0.93 10.55 -10.10
N GLU A 50 0.70 11.50 -11.00
CA GLU A 50 0.69 12.93 -10.67
C GLU A 50 -0.62 13.38 -10.03
N THR A 51 -1.74 12.81 -10.49
CA THR A 51 -3.07 13.15 -9.96
C THR A 51 -3.62 12.09 -9.03
N LYS A 52 -4.53 12.54 -8.17
CA LYS A 52 -5.25 11.66 -7.25
C LYS A 52 -6.13 10.68 -8.02
N GLU A 53 -6.80 11.15 -9.06
CA GLU A 53 -7.69 10.38 -9.91
C GLU A 53 -6.94 9.23 -10.60
N GLU A 54 -5.79 9.53 -11.20
CA GLU A 54 -4.92 8.52 -11.82
C GLU A 54 -4.37 7.52 -10.79
N THR A 55 -3.99 8.01 -9.60
CA THR A 55 -3.55 7.15 -8.49
C THR A 55 -4.63 6.13 -8.13
N PHE A 56 -5.90 6.56 -8.02
CA PHE A 56 -7.00 5.66 -7.71
C PHE A 56 -7.30 4.67 -8.84
N GLN A 57 -7.24 5.12 -10.10
CA GLN A 57 -7.41 4.22 -11.25
C GLN A 57 -6.33 3.14 -11.29
N GLU A 58 -5.06 3.51 -11.09
CA GLU A 58 -3.96 2.55 -11.03
C GLU A 58 -4.09 1.62 -9.81
N PHE A 59 -4.54 2.15 -8.67
CA PHE A 59 -4.79 1.34 -7.49
C PHE A 59 -5.88 0.28 -7.73
N ASP A 60 -6.96 0.62 -8.43
CA ASP A 60 -8.00 -0.34 -8.82
C ASP A 60 -7.44 -1.41 -9.77
N ASN A 61 -6.55 -1.04 -10.69
CA ASN A 61 -5.89 -2.00 -11.59
C ASN A 61 -4.97 -2.94 -10.82
N PHE A 62 -4.16 -2.41 -9.91
CA PHE A 62 -3.34 -3.18 -8.98
C PHE A 62 -4.20 -4.19 -8.20
N ILE A 63 -5.34 -3.74 -7.68
CA ILE A 63 -6.27 -4.60 -6.94
C ILE A 63 -6.80 -5.72 -7.84
N LYS A 64 -7.33 -5.39 -9.02
CA LYS A 64 -7.90 -6.37 -9.95
C LYS A 64 -6.90 -7.44 -10.34
N LYS A 65 -5.63 -7.05 -10.57
CA LYS A 65 -4.55 -7.96 -10.94
C LYS A 65 -4.18 -8.92 -9.80
N TRP A 66 -3.97 -8.40 -8.59
CA TRP A 66 -3.38 -9.18 -7.50
C TRP A 66 -4.38 -9.81 -6.54
N GLN A 67 -5.65 -9.39 -6.53
CA GLN A 67 -6.69 -9.97 -5.66
C GLN A 67 -6.93 -11.46 -5.94
N ILE A 68 -6.74 -11.90 -7.19
CA ILE A 68 -7.00 -13.29 -7.60
C ILE A 68 -5.91 -14.20 -7.01
N THR A 69 -4.65 -13.78 -7.13
CA THR A 69 -3.49 -14.57 -6.68
C THR A 69 -3.25 -14.42 -5.18
N TYR A 70 -3.51 -13.24 -4.62
CA TYR A 70 -3.23 -12.87 -3.23
C TYR A 70 -4.43 -12.16 -2.58
N PRO A 71 -5.57 -12.85 -2.40
CA PRO A 71 -6.77 -12.23 -1.82
C PRO A 71 -6.55 -11.67 -0.40
N HIS A 72 -5.62 -12.24 0.36
CA HIS A 72 -5.27 -11.80 1.72
C HIS A 72 -4.44 -10.51 1.76
N LEU A 73 -3.77 -10.12 0.67
CA LEU A 73 -3.05 -8.85 0.60
C LEU A 73 -3.98 -7.66 0.41
N ILE A 74 -5.12 -7.92 -0.22
CA ILE A 74 -6.06 -6.88 -0.66
C ILE A 74 -7.21 -6.75 0.33
N LYS A 75 -7.58 -7.84 1.00
CA LYS A 75 -8.55 -7.81 2.08
C LYS A 75 -7.90 -7.34 3.38
N LYS A 76 -8.25 -6.13 3.81
CA LYS A 76 -8.35 -5.77 5.22
C LYS A 76 -9.50 -4.82 5.48
#